data_AF-A0A6N9LB34-F1
#
_entry.id   AF-A0A6N9LB34-F1
#
_cell.length_a   1.000
_cell.length_b   1.000
_cell.length_c   1.000
_cell.angle_alpha   90.00
_cell.angle_beta   90.00
_cell.angle_gamma   90.00
#
_symmetry.space_group_name_H-M   'P 1'
#
loop_
_entity.id
_entity.type
_entity.pdbx_description
1 polymer ?
#
loop_
_entity_poly.entity_id
_entity_poly.type
_entity_poly.pdbx_seq_one_letter_code
_entity_poly.pdbx_strand_id
1 'polypeptide(L)'
;MSFPTYCEIDGLDEKNYQKICRKYNPYFLKENNFKLLGYPDIIQDEMEGDCETIYQGYDNSYTTTLVDQKKIQAHKHEWILLFQCNSICTKETDIMFGDFGSIYYWIKKEDLKNKDFSHIWLILQCF
;
A
#
# COMPACT_ATOMS: atom_id res chain seq x y z
N MET A 1 -4.74 -18.62 20.88
CA MET A 1 -3.47 -19.00 20.21
C MET A 1 -2.86 -17.71 19.70
N SER A 2 -1.69 -17.31 20.20
CA SER A 2 -0.90 -16.24 19.58
C SER A 2 0.10 -16.89 18.63
N PHE A 3 0.23 -16.33 17.43
CA PHE A 3 1.33 -16.68 16.54
C PHE A 3 2.59 -15.97 17.02
N PRO A 4 3.78 -16.61 16.93
CA PRO A 4 5.01 -15.95 17.30
C PRO A 4 5.29 -14.78 16.35
N THR A 5 5.74 -13.66 16.91
CA THR A 5 6.25 -12.50 16.16
C THR A 5 7.57 -12.84 15.47
N TYR A 6 7.96 -12.11 14.42
CA TYR A 6 9.28 -12.23 13.79
C TYR A 6 10.42 -12.04 14.80
N CYS A 7 10.25 -11.18 15.81
CA CYS A 7 11.18 -11.07 16.94
C CYS A 7 11.42 -12.42 17.62
N GLU A 8 10.33 -13.15 17.90
CA GLU A 8 10.37 -14.45 18.58
C GLU A 8 10.91 -15.56 17.68
N ILE A 9 10.67 -15.49 16.37
CA ILE A 9 11.17 -16.46 15.39
C ILE A 9 12.69 -16.32 15.22
N ASP A 10 13.20 -15.10 15.11
CA ASP A 10 14.62 -14.84 14.87
C ASP A 10 15.47 -14.81 16.15
N GLY A 11 14.85 -14.99 17.33
CA GLY A 11 15.54 -14.95 18.62
C GLY A 11 16.16 -13.59 18.94
N LEU A 12 15.66 -12.53 18.29
CA LEU A 12 16.14 -11.17 18.47
C LEU A 12 15.36 -10.50 19.61
N ASP A 13 16.07 -9.84 20.52
CA ASP A 13 15.39 -8.91 21.41
C ASP A 13 14.77 -7.74 20.63
N GLU A 14 13.69 -7.18 21.16
CA GLU A 14 12.89 -6.14 20.52
C GLU A 14 13.74 -4.94 20.05
N LYS A 15 14.75 -4.56 20.83
CA LYS A 15 15.61 -3.42 20.51
C LYS A 15 16.48 -3.71 19.29
N ASN A 16 17.01 -4.91 19.18
CA ASN A 16 17.79 -5.36 18.04
C ASN A 16 16.92 -5.55 16.80
N TYR A 17 15.71 -6.10 16.96
CA TYR A 17 14.76 -6.22 15.86
C TYR A 17 14.34 -4.86 15.30
N GLN A 18 13.90 -3.94 16.16
CA GLN A 18 13.58 -2.56 15.73
C GLN A 18 14.77 -1.87 15.07
N LYS A 19 16.01 -2.12 15.53
CA LYS A 19 17.22 -1.57 14.92
C LYS A 19 17.45 -2.13 13.51
N ILE A 20 17.18 -3.41 13.30
CA ILE A 20 17.25 -4.05 11.97
C ILE A 20 16.15 -3.47 11.07
N CYS A 21 14.90 -3.42 11.52
CA CYS A 21 13.80 -2.83 10.77
C CYS A 21 14.11 -1.37 10.38
N ARG A 22 14.64 -0.55 11.30
CA ARG A 22 15.11 0.82 11.02
C ARG A 22 16.21 0.89 9.97
N LYS A 23 17.12 -0.09 9.96
CA LYS A 23 18.25 -0.12 9.03
C LYS A 23 17.80 -0.44 7.61
N TYR A 24 16.84 -1.34 7.46
CA TYR A 24 16.40 -1.84 6.16
C TYR A 24 15.16 -1.13 5.60
N ASN A 25 14.34 -0.52 6.46
CA ASN A 25 13.20 0.29 6.05
C ASN A 25 13.30 1.71 6.65
N PRO A 26 13.74 2.73 5.89
CA PRO A 26 13.82 4.10 6.38
C PRO A 26 12.45 4.72 6.70
N TYR A 27 11.35 4.14 6.20
CA TYR A 27 9.97 4.54 6.49
C TYR A 27 9.40 3.90 7.77
N PHE A 28 10.11 2.94 8.37
CA PHE A 28 9.79 2.36 9.68
C PHE A 28 9.76 3.42 10.81
N LEU A 29 10.32 4.61 10.58
CA LEU A 29 10.34 5.73 11.52
C LEU A 29 9.11 6.66 11.44
N LYS A 30 8.17 6.45 10.51
CA LYS A 30 6.95 7.25 10.52
C LYS A 30 6.10 6.82 11.70
N GLU A 31 5.93 7.73 12.66
CA GLU A 31 5.05 7.57 13.82
C GLU A 31 3.61 7.18 13.44
N ASN A 32 3.22 7.41 12.18
CA ASN A 32 1.94 7.02 11.61
C ASN A 32 2.10 5.83 10.64
N ASN A 33 1.87 4.62 11.16
CA ASN A 33 1.76 3.39 10.34
C ASN A 33 0.52 3.38 9.44
N PHE A 34 -0.39 4.32 9.67
CA PHE A 34 -1.66 4.42 8.96
C PHE A 34 -1.89 5.85 8.44
N LYS A 35 -2.53 5.96 7.28
CA LYS A 35 -3.11 7.20 6.80
C LYS A 35 -4.52 6.96 6.31
N LEU A 36 -5.41 7.90 6.61
CA LEU A 36 -6.74 7.98 6.03
C LEU A 36 -6.77 9.22 5.14
N LEU A 37 -7.01 9.03 3.84
CA LEU A 37 -6.92 10.08 2.83
C LEU A 37 -5.51 10.75 2.75
N GLY A 38 -5.42 11.85 1.99
CA GLY A 38 -4.18 12.60 1.81
C GLY A 38 -3.27 12.02 0.73
N TYR A 39 -1.98 12.35 0.78
CA TYR A 39 -0.98 11.84 -0.16
C TYR A 39 -0.34 10.55 0.35
N PRO A 40 -0.21 9.51 -0.50
CA PRO A 40 0.44 8.26 -0.13
C PRO A 40 1.94 8.46 0.09
N ASP A 41 2.52 7.67 0.98
CA ASP A 41 3.98 7.49 1.02
C ASP A 41 4.37 6.39 0.04
N ILE A 42 4.63 6.76 -1.20
CA ILE A 42 4.92 5.83 -2.31
C ILE A 42 6.26 5.11 -2.07
N ILE A 43 6.28 3.80 -2.33
CA ILE A 43 7.51 2.97 -2.27
C ILE A 43 8.07 2.73 -3.67
N GLN A 44 7.22 2.40 -4.64
CA GLN A 44 7.62 2.08 -6.01
C GLN A 44 7.17 3.20 -6.97
N ASP A 45 5.95 3.11 -7.52
CA ASP A 45 5.43 4.04 -8.53
C ASP A 45 4.07 4.65 -8.13
N GLU A 46 3.64 5.68 -8.87
CA GLU A 46 2.25 6.19 -8.79
C GLU A 46 1.25 5.07 -9.12
N MET A 47 0.15 5.00 -8.36
CA MET A 47 -0.80 3.87 -8.41
C MET A 47 -2.14 4.23 -9.06
N GLU A 48 -2.41 5.51 -9.27
CA GLU A 48 -3.65 6.01 -9.87
C GLU A 48 -3.86 5.47 -11.28
N GLY A 49 -2.77 5.35 -12.05
CA GLY A 49 -2.80 4.78 -13.40
C GLY A 49 -3.15 3.29 -13.40
N ASP A 50 -2.60 2.53 -12.44
CA ASP A 50 -2.90 1.11 -12.28
C ASP A 50 -4.36 0.90 -11.89
N CYS A 51 -4.88 1.70 -10.95
CA CYS A 51 -6.29 1.66 -10.56
C CYS A 51 -7.22 1.94 -11.73
N GLU A 52 -6.93 2.97 -12.53
CA GLU A 52 -7.73 3.30 -13.70
C GLU A 52 -7.61 2.22 -14.78
N THR A 53 -6.43 1.62 -14.98
CA THR A 53 -6.21 0.53 -15.94
C THR A 53 -7.08 -0.67 -15.60
N ILE A 54 -7.05 -1.11 -14.33
CA ILE A 54 -7.85 -2.24 -13.86
C ILE A 54 -9.35 -1.91 -13.93
N TYR A 55 -9.75 -0.70 -13.54
CA TYR A 55 -11.14 -0.25 -13.59
C TYR A 55 -11.72 -0.24 -15.02
N GLN A 56 -10.90 0.09 -16.01
CA GLN A 56 -11.30 0.03 -17.43
C GLN A 56 -11.38 -1.40 -17.99
N GLY A 57 -11.11 -2.42 -17.15
CA GLY A 57 -11.19 -3.84 -17.52
C GLY A 57 -9.95 -4.36 -18.22
N TYR A 58 -8.84 -3.60 -18.20
CA TYR A 58 -7.55 -4.09 -18.69
C TYR A 58 -6.87 -4.94 -17.62
N ASP A 59 -6.26 -6.03 -18.06
CA ASP A 59 -5.33 -6.78 -17.21
C ASP A 59 -4.06 -5.94 -16.98
N ASN A 60 -3.53 -5.97 -15.77
CA ASN A 60 -2.27 -5.29 -15.44
C ASN A 60 -1.04 -6.10 -15.93
N SER A 61 -1.23 -6.99 -16.90
CA SER A 61 -0.12 -7.58 -17.63
C SER A 61 0.52 -6.46 -18.45
N TYR A 62 1.83 -6.27 -18.28
CA TYR A 62 2.67 -5.20 -18.84
C TYR A 62 2.64 -5.06 -20.39
N THR A 63 1.73 -5.74 -21.09
CA THR A 63 1.42 -5.55 -22.51
C THR A 63 0.69 -4.23 -22.74
N THR A 64 1.47 -3.16 -22.82
CA THR A 64 1.02 -1.77 -22.95
C THR A 64 0.30 -1.46 -24.27
N THR A 65 0.38 -2.34 -25.28
CA THR A 65 -0.04 -2.04 -26.66
C THR A 65 -1.55 -2.05 -26.88
N LEU A 66 -2.34 -2.61 -25.96
CA LEU A 66 -3.81 -2.67 -26.06
C LEU A 66 -4.55 -1.70 -25.12
N VAL A 67 -3.81 -1.03 -24.23
CA VAL A 67 -4.38 -0.11 -23.24
C VAL A 67 -4.53 1.28 -23.86
N ASP A 68 -5.70 1.90 -23.72
CA ASP A 68 -5.92 3.29 -24.11
C ASP A 68 -5.27 4.25 -23.10
N GLN A 69 -3.96 4.46 -23.26
CA GLN A 69 -3.16 5.34 -22.41
C GLN A 69 -3.70 6.77 -22.31
N LYS A 70 -4.39 7.27 -23.35
CA LYS A 70 -4.99 8.62 -23.30
C LYS A 70 -6.16 8.64 -22.32
N LYS A 71 -7.00 7.60 -22.33
CA LYS A 71 -8.10 7.46 -21.38
C LYS A 71 -7.59 7.31 -19.95
N ILE A 72 -6.57 6.48 -19.73
CA ILE A 72 -5.96 6.31 -18.41
C ILE A 72 -5.43 7.65 -17.88
N GLN A 73 -4.63 8.37 -18.68
CA GLN A 73 -4.08 9.65 -18.27
C GLN A 73 -5.16 10.71 -18.02
N ALA A 74 -6.26 10.67 -18.78
CA ALA A 74 -7.39 11.57 -18.60
C ALA A 74 -8.16 11.32 -17.30
N HIS A 75 -8.21 10.08 -16.79
CA HIS A 75 -9.07 9.74 -15.64
C HIS A 75 -8.30 9.33 -14.37
N LYS A 76 -6.99 9.06 -14.44
CA LYS A 76 -6.21 8.61 -13.25
C LYS A 76 -6.36 9.53 -12.04
N HIS A 77 -6.47 10.84 -12.26
CA HIS A 77 -6.61 11.84 -11.20
C HIS A 77 -7.97 11.83 -10.46
N GLU A 78 -8.93 11.01 -10.90
CA GLU A 78 -10.17 10.74 -10.17
C GLU A 78 -9.94 9.83 -8.96
N TRP A 79 -8.89 9.01 -9.00
CA TRP A 79 -8.48 8.15 -7.91
C TRP A 79 -7.82 8.96 -6.79
N ILE A 80 -8.19 8.62 -5.57
CA ILE A 80 -7.60 9.18 -4.36
C ILE A 80 -7.28 8.04 -3.39
N LEU A 81 -6.25 8.26 -2.58
CA LEU A 81 -5.96 7.38 -1.46
C LEU A 81 -7.17 7.38 -0.52
N LEU A 82 -7.71 6.21 -0.23
CA LEU A 82 -8.68 6.00 0.83
C LEU A 82 -7.95 5.72 2.14
N PHE A 83 -7.06 4.72 2.12
CA PHE A 83 -6.35 4.26 3.31
C PHE A 83 -4.98 3.69 2.94
N GLN A 84 -3.97 3.97 3.74
CA GLN A 84 -2.65 3.35 3.66
C GLN A 84 -2.34 2.67 4.99
N CYS A 85 -1.77 1.46 4.93
CA CYS A 85 -1.21 0.75 6.07
C CYS A 85 0.19 0.24 5.73
N ASN A 86 1.17 0.64 6.53
CA ASN A 86 2.54 0.17 6.41
C ASN A 86 2.74 -1.13 7.18
N SER A 87 3.81 -1.86 6.86
CA SER A 87 4.24 -2.97 7.71
C SER A 87 4.50 -2.47 9.14
N ILE A 88 4.03 -3.22 10.13
CA ILE A 88 4.12 -2.90 11.55
C ILE A 88 5.02 -3.94 12.19
N CYS A 89 6.12 -3.54 12.79
CA CYS A 89 7.01 -4.44 13.52
C CYS A 89 7.13 -3.97 14.97
N THR A 90 6.20 -4.41 15.79
CA THR A 90 6.20 -4.18 17.25
C THR A 90 6.02 -5.51 17.96
N LYS A 91 6.29 -5.54 19.27
CA LYS A 91 6.10 -6.75 20.07
C LYS A 91 4.64 -7.15 20.17
N GLU A 92 3.73 -6.17 20.21
CA GLU A 92 2.30 -6.39 20.33
C GLU A 92 1.61 -6.65 18.98
N THR A 93 2.20 -6.17 17.89
CA THR A 93 1.64 -6.28 16.54
C THR A 93 2.76 -6.39 15.52
N ASP A 94 2.74 -7.49 14.78
CA ASP A 94 3.70 -7.78 13.74
C ASP A 94 2.97 -8.14 12.45
N ILE A 95 2.96 -7.20 11.50
CA ILE A 95 2.27 -7.29 10.22
C ILE A 95 3.28 -6.97 9.13
N MET A 96 3.56 -7.95 8.28
CA MET A 96 4.53 -7.83 7.20
C MET A 96 3.82 -7.82 5.84
N PHE A 97 4.08 -6.81 5.04
CA PHE A 97 3.59 -6.70 3.66
C PHE A 97 4.74 -6.85 2.67
N GLY A 98 4.96 -8.06 2.15
CA GLY A 98 6.10 -8.33 1.28
C GLY A 98 7.43 -8.10 2.00
N ASP A 99 8.37 -7.39 1.35
CA ASP A 99 9.62 -6.95 1.98
C ASP A 99 9.43 -5.56 2.61
N PHE A 100 8.89 -5.52 3.84
CA PHE A 100 8.65 -4.28 4.60
C PHE A 100 7.81 -3.21 3.88
N GLY A 101 6.89 -3.63 3.02
CA GLY A 101 6.06 -2.77 2.19
C GLY A 101 4.85 -2.17 2.89
N SER A 102 3.94 -1.68 2.07
CA SER A 102 2.68 -1.04 2.46
C SER A 102 1.55 -1.45 1.53
N ILE A 103 0.35 -1.49 2.09
CA ILE A 103 -0.89 -1.63 1.34
C ILE A 103 -1.60 -0.29 1.20
N TYR A 104 -2.22 -0.08 0.05
CA TYR A 104 -2.92 1.15 -0.33
C TYR A 104 -4.30 0.79 -0.87
N TYR A 105 -5.32 1.36 -0.26
CA TYR A 105 -6.69 1.31 -0.77
C TYR A 105 -6.97 2.60 -1.52
N TRP A 106 -7.46 2.48 -2.73
CA TRP A 106 -7.77 3.56 -3.65
C TRP A 106 -9.25 3.56 -3.98
N ILE A 107 -9.84 4.75 -4.09
CA ILE A 107 -11.25 4.95 -4.40
C ILE A 107 -11.40 6.14 -5.36
N LYS A 108 -12.41 6.14 -6.23
CA LYS A 108 -12.74 7.34 -7.00
C LYS A 108 -13.40 8.40 -6.10
N LYS A 109 -13.12 9.67 -6.38
CA LYS A 109 -13.71 10.82 -5.67
C LYS A 109 -15.24 10.77 -5.58
N GLU A 110 -15.90 10.39 -6.67
CA GLU A 110 -17.38 10.35 -6.73
C GLU A 110 -17.95 9.19 -5.90
N ASP A 111 -17.28 8.03 -5.91
CA ASP A 111 -17.67 6.87 -5.09
C ASP A 111 -17.55 7.20 -3.61
N LEU A 112 -16.44 7.83 -3.19
CA LEU A 112 -16.25 8.28 -1.81
C LEU A 112 -17.35 9.27 -1.38
N LYS A 113 -17.69 10.23 -2.25
CA LYS A 113 -18.75 11.22 -2.00
C LYS A 113 -20.13 10.56 -1.85
N ASN A 114 -20.40 9.52 -2.64
CA ASN A 114 -21.63 8.76 -2.60
C ASN A 114 -21.64 7.66 -1.51
N LYS A 115 -20.53 7.51 -0.77
CA LYS A 115 -20.32 6.45 0.23
C LYS A 115 -20.44 5.06 -0.38
N ASP A 116 -20.14 4.94 -1.67
CA ASP A 116 -20.07 3.67 -2.37
C ASP A 116 -18.65 3.12 -2.25
N PHE A 117 -18.50 2.08 -1.44
CA PHE A 117 -17.22 1.41 -1.19
C PHE A 117 -17.11 0.10 -1.99
N SER A 118 -17.99 -0.15 -2.97
CA SER A 118 -17.97 -1.36 -3.79
C SER A 118 -16.90 -1.36 -4.88
N HIS A 119 -16.30 -0.21 -5.20
CA HIS A 119 -15.32 -0.01 -6.26
C HIS A 119 -13.92 0.41 -5.74
N ILE A 120 -13.46 -0.22 -4.66
CA ILE A 120 -12.13 0.03 -4.09
C ILE A 120 -11.09 -0.90 -4.71
N TRP A 121 -9.88 -0.39 -4.98
CA TRP A 121 -8.73 -1.20 -5.34
C TRP A 121 -7.67 -1.24 -4.24
N LEU A 122 -7.12 -2.42 -4.00
CA LEU A 122 -6.01 -2.67 -3.10
C LEU A 122 -4.73 -2.89 -3.91
N ILE A 123 -3.69 -2.11 -3.63
CA ILE A 123 -2.36 -2.30 -4.20
C ILE A 123 -1.35 -2.51 -3.06
N LEU A 124 -0.44 -3.46 -3.27
CA LEU A 124 0.71 -3.72 -2.40
C LEU A 124 1.97 -3.19 -3.11
N GLN A 125 2.77 -2.38 -2.43
CA GLN A 125 4.14 -2.06 -2.85
C GLN A 125 5.11 -2.46 -1.74
N CYS A 126 6.27 -3.00 -2.10
CA CYS A 126 7.34 -3.36 -1.15
C CYS A 126 8.73 -3.03 -1.71
N PHE A 127 9.75 -3.11 -0.85
CA PHE A 127 11.14 -2.83 -1.20
C PHE A 127 11.79 -3.95 -2.01
#